data_AF-A0A1M5NF33-F1
#
_entry.id   AF-A0A1M5NF33-F1
#
_cell.length_a   1.000
_cell.length_b   1.000
_cell.length_c   1.000
_cell.angle_alpha   90.00
_cell.angle_beta   90.00
_cell.angle_gamma   90.00
#
_symmetry.space_group_name_H-M   'P 1'
#
loop_
_entity.id
_entity.type
_entity.pdbx_description
1 polymer ?
#
loop_
_entity_poly.entity_id
_entity_poly.type
_entity_poly.pdbx_seq_one_letter_code
_entity_poly.pdbx_strand_id
1 'polypeptide(L)'
;MKTLLLFLFACLALSAGAQTKTNPKDMAYFCPLCNSDCDKLVFDKPGTCSHCGMALVQQTFADRKAEVSQKPMTVCFYLQDGVEVLDFAGPMEVFSYAGFHVFTVSKTKDPIVSQGILKIIPDYSIQDAPPADILATFGGNASQGFDEPVVAWIKSREKATSYFFSVCTGAFAFGKAGLLDNKTATTFHLSIEGLQKSFPKAKVLSDVRFVDNGNLITTAGISAGIDGALHLVAKLKGEAAAKAAAQYMEYDKWIPKEGLVLSDAKK
;
A
#
# COMPACT_ATOMS: atom_id res chain seq x y z
N MET A 1 60.27 50.20 13.91
CA MET A 1 60.98 49.63 12.75
C MET A 1 60.39 48.25 12.43
N LYS A 2 59.79 48.13 11.24
CA LYS A 2 59.65 46.93 10.38
C LYS A 2 58.74 45.74 10.78
N THR A 3 57.65 45.62 9.98
CA THR A 3 57.04 44.41 9.34
C THR A 3 56.45 43.32 10.27
N LEU A 4 55.32 42.64 9.98
CA LEU A 4 54.75 42.19 8.71
C LEU A 4 53.25 41.83 8.90
N LEU A 5 52.46 42.11 7.86
CA LEU A 5 51.04 41.77 7.67
C LEU A 5 50.85 40.25 7.44
N LEU A 6 49.85 39.60 8.05
CA LEU A 6 49.31 38.33 7.55
C LEU A 6 47.78 38.31 7.62
N PHE A 7 47.16 38.32 6.44
CA PHE A 7 45.74 38.11 6.20
C PHE A 7 45.36 36.65 6.45
N LEU A 8 44.40 36.37 7.33
CA LEU A 8 43.74 35.07 7.40
C LEU A 8 42.62 35.00 6.35
N PHE A 9 42.83 34.25 5.28
CA PHE A 9 41.78 33.80 4.36
C PHE A 9 41.09 32.57 4.97
N ALA A 10 39.84 32.72 5.41
CA ALA A 10 38.99 31.59 5.79
C ALA A 10 38.48 30.90 4.51
N CYS A 11 39.00 29.71 4.19
CA CYS A 11 38.46 28.86 3.13
C CYS A 11 37.08 28.33 3.54
N LEU A 12 36.03 28.75 2.82
CA LEU A 12 34.76 28.01 2.77
C LEU A 12 35.02 26.69 2.02
N ALA A 13 35.05 25.58 2.75
CA ALA A 13 34.95 24.26 2.15
C ALA A 13 33.49 24.00 1.73
N LEU A 14 33.20 24.12 0.43
CA LEU A 14 32.01 23.53 -0.15
C LEU A 14 32.15 22.00 -0.07
N SER A 15 31.32 21.35 0.73
CA SER A 15 31.13 19.90 0.66
C SER A 15 30.36 19.56 -0.62
N ALA A 16 31.10 19.26 -1.69
CA ALA A 16 30.55 18.56 -2.83
C ALA A 16 30.03 17.20 -2.38
N GLY A 17 28.72 16.98 -2.47
CA GLY A 17 28.13 15.66 -2.29
C GLY A 17 28.77 14.68 -3.27
N ALA A 18 29.37 13.61 -2.75
CA ALA A 18 29.93 12.55 -3.57
C ALA A 18 28.78 11.84 -4.31
N GLN A 19 28.54 12.22 -5.56
CA GLN A 19 27.86 11.35 -6.51
C GLN A 19 28.81 10.19 -6.81
N THR A 20 28.54 9.03 -6.22
CA THR A 20 29.21 7.78 -6.58
C THR A 20 28.95 7.50 -8.06
N LYS A 21 29.99 7.65 -8.89
CA LYS A 21 29.93 7.23 -10.30
C LYS A 21 29.69 5.72 -10.33
N THR A 22 28.48 5.30 -10.69
CA THR A 22 28.16 3.89 -10.92
C THR A 22 28.91 3.39 -12.14
N ASN A 23 29.63 2.28 -12.00
CA ASN A 23 30.41 1.70 -13.09
C ASN A 23 29.45 0.89 -13.99
N PRO A 24 29.44 1.08 -15.33
CA PRO A 24 28.54 0.34 -16.22
C PRO A 24 28.64 -1.19 -16.12
N LYS A 25 29.76 -1.72 -15.58
CA LYS A 25 29.97 -3.15 -15.33
C LYS A 25 29.19 -3.73 -14.14
N ASP A 26 28.59 -2.88 -13.31
CA ASP A 26 27.84 -3.30 -12.12
C ASP A 26 26.32 -3.36 -12.36
N MET A 27 25.88 -3.03 -13.59
CA MET A 27 24.49 -3.04 -14.01
C MET A 27 24.15 -4.36 -14.69
N ALA A 28 23.04 -4.97 -14.30
CA ALA A 28 22.46 -6.13 -14.97
C ALA A 28 20.94 -5.98 -15.08
N TYR A 29 20.30 -6.88 -15.83
CA TYR A 29 18.85 -6.93 -15.92
C TYR A 29 18.33 -7.99 -14.95
N PHE A 30 17.29 -7.64 -14.20
CA PHE A 30 16.66 -8.52 -13.21
C PHE A 30 15.16 -8.58 -13.45
N CYS A 31 14.55 -9.70 -13.08
CA CYS A 31 13.10 -9.74 -12.96
C CYS A 31 12.66 -8.83 -11.80
N PRO A 32 11.63 -7.99 -11.96
CA PRO A 32 10.97 -7.34 -10.83
C PRO A 32 10.66 -8.35 -9.72
N LEU A 33 10.82 -7.97 -8.45
CA LEU A 33 10.53 -8.88 -7.35
C LEU A 33 9.05 -9.28 -7.38
N CYS A 34 8.84 -10.58 -7.57
CA CYS A 34 7.52 -11.21 -7.55
C CYS A 34 7.45 -12.35 -6.52
N ASN A 35 8.45 -12.41 -5.63
CA ASN A 35 8.61 -13.40 -4.57
C ASN A 35 8.57 -14.85 -5.09
N SER A 36 9.06 -15.05 -6.32
CA SER A 36 9.13 -16.33 -7.02
C SER A 36 10.58 -16.70 -7.34
N ASP A 37 10.82 -17.89 -7.87
CA ASP A 37 12.18 -18.37 -8.16
C ASP A 37 12.97 -17.48 -9.11
N CYS A 38 12.28 -16.75 -9.99
CA CYS A 38 12.92 -15.80 -10.91
C CYS A 38 13.56 -14.59 -10.22
N ASP A 39 13.31 -14.37 -8.92
CA ASP A 39 13.94 -13.28 -8.18
C ASP A 39 15.45 -13.48 -8.00
N LYS A 40 15.95 -14.71 -8.22
CA LYS A 40 17.37 -15.06 -8.14
C LYS A 40 18.07 -14.98 -9.50
N LEU A 41 17.32 -14.79 -10.59
CA LEU A 41 17.86 -14.79 -11.95
C LEU A 41 18.49 -13.45 -12.32
N VAL A 42 19.56 -13.53 -13.10
CA VAL A 42 20.28 -12.39 -13.67
C VAL A 42 20.25 -12.54 -15.18
N PHE A 43 20.02 -11.43 -15.89
CA PHE A 43 19.89 -11.39 -17.34
C PHE A 43 20.91 -10.39 -17.92
N ASP A 44 21.53 -10.78 -19.03
CA ASP A 44 22.62 -10.00 -19.65
C ASP A 44 22.11 -8.92 -20.63
N LYS A 45 20.82 -8.98 -21.02
CA LYS A 45 20.21 -8.11 -22.01
C LYS A 45 18.80 -7.69 -21.60
N PRO A 46 18.28 -6.55 -22.09
CA PRO A 46 16.89 -6.19 -21.89
C PRO A 46 15.97 -7.22 -22.56
N GLY A 47 14.74 -7.33 -22.05
CA GLY A 47 13.77 -8.28 -22.56
C GLY A 47 12.71 -8.61 -21.52
N THR A 48 12.12 -9.79 -21.64
CA THR A 48 11.17 -10.34 -20.68
C THR A 48 11.80 -11.50 -19.90
N CYS A 49 11.38 -11.65 -18.65
CA CYS A 49 11.74 -12.79 -17.81
C CYS A 49 11.17 -14.07 -18.43
N SER A 50 12.00 -15.09 -18.61
CA SER A 50 11.59 -16.38 -19.17
C SER A 50 10.68 -17.20 -18.25
N HIS A 51 10.58 -16.84 -16.97
CA HIS A 51 9.72 -17.52 -16.00
C HIS A 51 8.32 -16.89 -15.91
N CYS A 52 8.24 -15.59 -15.65
CA CYS A 52 6.97 -14.90 -15.40
C CYS A 52 6.54 -13.95 -16.52
N GLY A 53 7.29 -13.86 -17.63
CA GLY A 53 6.96 -12.97 -18.75
C GLY A 53 7.18 -11.48 -18.51
N MET A 54 7.54 -11.08 -17.29
CA MET A 54 7.70 -9.69 -16.88
C MET A 54 8.83 -8.97 -17.60
N ALA A 55 8.64 -7.70 -17.98
CA ALA A 55 9.71 -6.85 -18.49
C ALA A 55 10.84 -6.72 -17.47
N LEU A 56 12.08 -6.95 -17.90
CA LEU A 56 13.25 -6.90 -17.06
C LEU A 56 13.62 -5.46 -16.70
N VAL A 57 14.05 -5.24 -15.46
CA VAL A 57 14.48 -3.93 -14.94
C VAL A 57 15.99 -3.92 -14.85
N GLN A 58 16.61 -2.84 -15.33
CA GLN A 58 18.05 -2.63 -15.23
C GLN A 58 18.40 -2.00 -13.88
N GLN A 59 19.22 -2.66 -13.07
CA GLN A 59 19.66 -2.14 -11.77
C GLN A 59 21.04 -2.71 -11.38
N THR A 60 21.64 -2.18 -10.30
CA THR A 60 22.92 -2.71 -9.80
C THR A 60 22.73 -3.99 -8.99
N PHE A 61 23.76 -4.83 -8.91
CA PHE A 61 23.76 -5.98 -8.00
C PHE A 61 23.62 -5.58 -6.52
N ALA A 62 24.14 -4.41 -6.13
CA ALA A 62 24.01 -3.90 -4.78
C ALA A 62 22.56 -3.54 -4.46
N ASP A 63 21.87 -2.84 -5.37
CA ASP A 63 20.46 -2.49 -5.24
C ASP A 63 19.60 -3.76 -5.20
N ARG A 64 19.85 -4.73 -6.10
CA ARG A 64 19.14 -6.02 -6.09
C ARG A 64 19.34 -6.77 -4.79
N LYS A 65 20.57 -6.87 -4.30
CA LYS A 65 20.87 -7.57 -3.05
C LYS A 65 20.18 -6.91 -1.86
N ALA A 66 20.17 -5.58 -1.83
CA ALA A 66 19.43 -4.82 -0.82
C ALA A 66 17.93 -5.12 -0.90
N GLU A 67 17.34 -5.08 -2.10
CA GLU A 67 15.93 -5.38 -2.36
C GLU A 67 15.51 -6.77 -1.86
N VAL A 68 16.28 -7.81 -2.21
CA VAL A 68 16.01 -9.22 -1.83
C VAL A 68 16.20 -9.46 -0.34
N SER A 69 17.06 -8.67 0.32
CA SER A 69 17.36 -8.83 1.76
C SER A 69 16.36 -8.14 2.69
N GLN A 70 15.47 -7.30 2.17
CA GLN A 70 14.46 -6.63 2.99
C GLN A 70 13.34 -7.60 3.40
N LYS A 71 12.92 -7.51 4.66
CA LYS A 71 11.74 -8.22 5.14
C LYS A 71 10.52 -7.74 4.32
N PRO A 72 9.66 -8.65 3.82
CA PRO A 72 8.45 -8.25 3.10
C PRO A 72 7.57 -7.35 3.95
N MET A 73 7.07 -6.26 3.36
CA MET A 73 6.04 -5.45 3.98
C MET A 73 4.79 -6.30 4.25
N THR A 74 4.17 -6.06 5.39
CA THR A 74 3.05 -6.85 5.90
C THR A 74 1.73 -6.12 5.73
N VAL A 75 0.68 -6.84 5.31
CA VAL A 75 -0.66 -6.30 5.14
C VAL A 75 -1.65 -7.12 5.96
N CYS A 76 -2.23 -6.48 6.96
CA CYS A 76 -3.31 -7.02 7.77
C CYS A 76 -4.64 -6.74 7.09
N PHE A 77 -5.32 -7.79 6.64
CA PHE A 77 -6.67 -7.72 6.08
C PHE A 77 -7.69 -7.99 7.19
N TYR A 78 -8.33 -6.96 7.72
CA TYR A 78 -9.44 -7.16 8.67
C TYR A 78 -10.72 -7.51 7.91
N LEU A 79 -11.25 -8.71 8.16
CA LEU A 79 -12.45 -9.25 7.53
C LEU A 79 -13.55 -9.42 8.59
N GLN A 80 -14.72 -8.81 8.35
CA GLN A 80 -15.93 -9.04 9.14
C GLN A 80 -16.79 -10.16 8.56
N ASP A 81 -17.68 -10.72 9.37
CA ASP A 81 -18.80 -11.48 8.84
C ASP A 81 -19.66 -10.60 7.91
N GLY A 82 -20.05 -11.16 6.78
CA GLY A 82 -20.67 -10.43 5.68
C GLY A 82 -19.72 -9.52 4.92
N VAL A 83 -18.40 -9.76 4.91
CA VAL A 83 -17.48 -9.00 4.04
C VAL A 83 -17.81 -9.23 2.56
N GLU A 84 -17.68 -8.20 1.73
CA GLU A 84 -17.79 -8.32 0.27
C GLU A 84 -16.56 -9.03 -0.31
N VAL A 85 -16.75 -10.06 -1.14
CA VAL A 85 -15.65 -10.94 -1.55
C VAL A 85 -14.62 -10.19 -2.38
N LEU A 86 -15.08 -9.46 -3.39
CA LEU A 86 -14.17 -8.79 -4.32
C LEU A 86 -13.49 -7.57 -3.67
N ASP A 87 -14.09 -6.98 -2.63
CA ASP A 87 -13.46 -5.88 -1.89
C ASP A 87 -12.11 -6.30 -1.30
N PHE A 88 -11.98 -7.54 -0.79
CA PHE A 88 -10.73 -8.03 -0.23
C PHE A 88 -9.94 -8.91 -1.21
N ALA A 89 -10.59 -9.76 -2.01
CA ALA A 89 -9.89 -10.68 -2.90
C ALA A 89 -9.09 -9.94 -3.98
N GLY A 90 -9.65 -8.87 -4.55
CA GLY A 90 -8.96 -8.06 -5.56
C GLY A 90 -7.65 -7.44 -5.03
N PRO A 91 -7.70 -6.63 -3.95
CA PRO A 91 -6.49 -6.12 -3.30
C PRO A 91 -5.54 -7.21 -2.81
N MET A 92 -6.05 -8.34 -2.31
CA MET A 92 -5.23 -9.45 -1.83
C MET A 92 -4.33 -10.01 -2.93
N GLU A 93 -4.89 -10.24 -4.12
CA GLU A 93 -4.10 -10.65 -5.30
C GLU A 93 -3.04 -9.60 -5.65
N VAL A 94 -3.41 -8.30 -5.69
CA VAL A 94 -2.47 -7.21 -5.99
C VAL A 94 -1.29 -7.20 -5.02
N PHE A 95 -1.55 -7.22 -3.71
CA PHE A 95 -0.49 -7.18 -2.71
C PHE A 95 0.36 -8.47 -2.74
N SER A 96 -0.26 -9.63 -2.96
CA SER A 96 0.47 -10.91 -3.03
C SER A 96 1.43 -10.94 -4.21
N TYR A 97 0.98 -10.60 -5.43
CA TYR A 97 1.86 -10.54 -6.61
C TYR A 97 2.90 -9.43 -6.56
N ALA A 98 2.62 -8.36 -5.81
CA ALA A 98 3.61 -7.33 -5.52
C ALA A 98 4.60 -7.73 -4.41
N GLY A 99 4.56 -8.96 -3.90
CA GLY A 99 5.50 -9.49 -2.91
C GLY A 99 5.32 -8.93 -1.50
N PHE A 100 4.08 -8.62 -1.11
CA PHE A 100 3.74 -8.31 0.28
C PHE A 100 3.35 -9.60 1.02
N HIS A 101 3.60 -9.64 2.33
CA HIS A 101 3.09 -10.70 3.18
C HIS A 101 1.69 -10.33 3.69
N VAL A 102 0.66 -10.96 3.12
CA VAL A 102 -0.74 -10.73 3.49
C VAL A 102 -1.18 -11.76 4.53
N PHE A 103 -1.90 -11.31 5.55
CA PHE A 103 -2.59 -12.20 6.50
C PHE A 103 -3.96 -11.63 6.87
N THR A 104 -4.87 -12.52 7.26
CA THR A 104 -6.27 -12.18 7.57
C THR A 104 -6.51 -12.12 9.07
N VAL A 105 -7.35 -11.17 9.48
CA VAL A 105 -7.75 -10.95 10.87
C VAL A 105 -9.25 -10.77 10.93
N SER A 106 -9.91 -11.37 11.92
CA SER A 106 -11.32 -11.09 12.23
C SER A 106 -11.50 -10.82 13.71
N LYS A 107 -12.73 -10.53 14.15
CA LYS A 107 -13.03 -10.33 15.57
C LYS A 107 -12.67 -11.56 16.42
N THR A 108 -12.93 -12.76 15.90
CA THR A 108 -12.52 -14.06 16.45
C THR A 108 -11.89 -14.90 15.34
N LYS A 109 -11.40 -16.11 15.66
CA LYS A 109 -10.93 -17.09 14.66
C LYS A 109 -12.04 -18.00 14.12
N ASP A 110 -13.29 -17.76 14.52
CA ASP A 110 -14.40 -18.56 14.03
C ASP A 110 -14.59 -18.30 12.53
N PRO A 111 -15.03 -19.31 11.75
CA PRO A 111 -15.29 -19.11 10.34
C PRO A 111 -16.34 -18.02 10.14
N ILE A 112 -16.03 -17.06 9.27
CA ILE A 112 -16.98 -16.05 8.81
C ILE A 112 -17.58 -16.48 7.47
N VAL A 113 -18.78 -16.00 7.19
CA VAL A 113 -19.39 -16.11 5.87
C VAL A 113 -19.36 -14.72 5.25
N SER A 114 -18.98 -14.61 3.98
CA SER A 114 -19.09 -13.36 3.22
C SER A 114 -20.57 -13.00 3.02
N GLN A 115 -20.95 -12.35 1.91
CA GLN A 115 -22.34 -12.07 1.55
C GLN A 115 -23.18 -13.34 1.23
N GLY A 116 -23.10 -14.39 2.05
CA GLY A 116 -23.80 -15.67 1.90
C GLY A 116 -23.15 -16.68 0.95
N ILE A 117 -21.96 -16.38 0.40
CA ILE A 117 -21.40 -17.12 -0.74
C ILE A 117 -20.09 -17.87 -0.46
N LEU A 118 -19.23 -17.36 0.42
CA LEU A 118 -17.89 -17.91 0.67
C LEU A 118 -17.63 -17.98 2.17
N LYS A 119 -17.17 -19.15 2.64
CA LYS A 119 -16.70 -19.33 4.01
C LYS A 119 -15.20 -19.06 4.08
N ILE A 120 -14.79 -18.27 5.07
CA ILE A 120 -13.39 -17.86 5.26
C ILE A 120 -13.00 -18.20 6.70
N ILE A 121 -11.81 -18.78 6.89
CA ILE A 121 -11.23 -19.04 8.22
C ILE A 121 -10.10 -18.00 8.40
N PRO A 122 -10.23 -17.05 9.33
CA PRO A 122 -9.21 -16.03 9.58
C PRO A 122 -7.93 -16.64 10.17
N ASP A 123 -6.77 -16.11 9.79
CA ASP A 123 -5.47 -16.55 10.35
C ASP A 123 -5.36 -16.15 11.84
N TYR A 124 -5.81 -14.93 12.16
CA TYR A 124 -5.73 -14.32 13.48
C TYR A 124 -7.07 -13.73 13.93
N SER A 125 -7.21 -13.53 15.23
CA SER A 125 -8.23 -12.64 15.77
C SER A 125 -7.64 -11.29 16.15
N ILE A 126 -8.49 -10.30 16.48
CA ILE A 126 -8.01 -9.01 16.98
C ILE A 126 -7.20 -9.13 18.29
N GLN A 127 -7.30 -10.25 19.03
CA GLN A 127 -6.55 -10.48 20.26
C GLN A 127 -5.11 -10.96 20.03
N ASP A 128 -4.84 -11.68 18.92
CA ASP A 128 -3.53 -12.30 18.67
C ASP A 128 -2.88 -11.91 17.33
N ALA A 129 -3.51 -11.02 16.57
CA ALA A 129 -2.94 -10.52 15.32
C ALA A 129 -1.56 -9.84 15.54
N PRO A 130 -0.54 -10.15 14.73
CA PRO A 130 0.74 -9.45 14.78
C PRO A 130 0.61 -7.99 14.29
N PRO A 131 1.59 -7.12 14.58
CA PRO A 131 1.64 -5.79 13.95
C PRO A 131 1.81 -5.91 12.42
N ALA A 132 1.29 -4.93 11.69
CA ALA A 132 1.43 -4.85 10.23
C ALA A 132 1.74 -3.44 9.75
N ASP A 133 2.51 -3.35 8.65
CA ASP A 133 2.85 -2.09 7.99
C ASP A 133 1.61 -1.42 7.39
N ILE A 134 0.67 -2.23 6.90
CA ILE A 134 -0.59 -1.78 6.29
C ILE A 134 -1.76 -2.46 7.00
N LEU A 135 -2.78 -1.69 7.39
CA LEU A 135 -4.05 -2.21 7.90
C LEU A 135 -5.17 -1.90 6.90
N ALA A 136 -5.80 -2.95 6.38
CA ALA A 136 -6.83 -2.89 5.35
C ALA A 136 -8.21 -3.28 5.91
N THR A 137 -9.25 -2.52 5.54
CA THR A 137 -10.65 -2.77 5.91
C THR A 137 -11.56 -2.76 4.68
N PHE A 138 -12.61 -3.56 4.68
CA PHE A 138 -13.41 -3.85 3.48
C PHE A 138 -14.90 -3.64 3.73
N GLY A 139 -15.67 -3.50 2.65
CA GLY A 139 -17.10 -3.29 2.72
C GLY A 139 -17.91 -4.58 2.90
N GLY A 140 -19.17 -4.53 2.52
CA GLY A 140 -20.20 -5.51 2.90
C GLY A 140 -20.97 -5.03 4.13
N ASN A 141 -21.13 -5.91 5.13
CA ASN A 141 -21.93 -5.65 6.35
C ASN A 141 -21.25 -4.70 7.36
N ALA A 142 -20.75 -3.55 6.91
CA ALA A 142 -19.99 -2.58 7.70
C ALA A 142 -20.73 -2.03 8.94
N SER A 143 -22.07 -2.01 8.93
CA SER A 143 -22.85 -1.57 10.09
C SER A 143 -22.65 -2.48 11.32
N GLN A 144 -22.43 -3.78 11.09
CA GLN A 144 -22.25 -4.80 12.12
C GLN A 144 -20.78 -5.20 12.30
N GLY A 145 -19.96 -5.06 11.25
CA GLY A 145 -18.57 -5.52 11.24
C GLY A 145 -17.56 -4.69 12.05
N PHE A 146 -17.94 -3.47 12.45
CA PHE A 146 -17.06 -2.50 13.12
C PHE A 146 -17.68 -2.00 14.44
N ASP A 147 -17.84 -2.91 15.41
CA ASP A 147 -18.28 -2.59 16.76
C ASP A 147 -17.13 -2.06 17.64
N GLU A 148 -17.44 -1.72 18.89
CA GLU A 148 -16.50 -1.02 19.78
C GLU A 148 -15.17 -1.78 20.00
N PRO A 149 -15.15 -3.11 20.24
CA PRO A 149 -13.90 -3.85 20.37
C PRO A 149 -13.02 -3.79 19.11
N VAL A 150 -13.63 -3.89 17.93
CA VAL A 150 -12.91 -3.83 16.65
C VAL A 150 -12.36 -2.42 16.40
N VAL A 151 -13.17 -1.39 16.65
CA VAL A 151 -12.75 0.01 16.48
C VAL A 151 -11.63 0.37 17.46
N ALA A 152 -11.74 -0.05 18.73
CA ALA A 152 -10.70 0.13 19.72
C ALA A 152 -9.40 -0.57 19.31
N TRP A 153 -9.49 -1.78 18.76
CA TRP A 153 -8.36 -2.50 18.21
C TRP A 153 -7.71 -1.77 17.03
N ILE A 154 -8.47 -1.31 16.04
CA ILE A 154 -7.95 -0.52 14.91
C ILE A 154 -7.19 0.71 15.41
N LYS A 155 -7.78 1.45 16.36
CA LYS A 155 -7.15 2.64 16.95
C LYS A 155 -5.85 2.30 17.69
N SER A 156 -5.80 1.17 18.39
CA SER A 156 -4.59 0.72 19.09
C SER A 156 -3.41 0.45 18.16
N ARG A 157 -3.66 0.19 16.87
CA ARG A 157 -2.63 -0.10 15.85
C ARG A 157 -1.99 1.15 15.24
N GLU A 158 -2.53 2.34 15.48
CA GLU A 158 -2.11 3.59 14.80
C GLU A 158 -0.60 3.84 14.86
N LYS A 159 0.06 3.56 15.99
CA LYS A 159 1.51 3.77 16.13
C LYS A 159 2.36 2.71 15.42
N ALA A 160 1.81 1.52 15.18
CA ALA A 160 2.51 0.38 14.61
C ALA A 160 2.20 0.16 13.12
N THR A 161 1.31 0.96 12.54
CA THR A 161 0.84 0.85 11.15
C THR A 161 1.24 2.10 10.38
N SER A 162 1.92 1.90 9.25
CA SER A 162 2.40 3.00 8.39
C SER A 162 1.31 3.47 7.43
N TYR A 163 0.43 2.57 6.98
CA TYR A 163 -0.64 2.90 6.04
C TYR A 163 -1.98 2.28 6.42
N PHE A 164 -3.05 3.04 6.21
CA PHE A 164 -4.42 2.59 6.30
C PHE A 164 -5.03 2.52 4.91
N PHE A 165 -5.66 1.41 4.59
CA PHE A 165 -6.29 1.16 3.29
C PHE A 165 -7.75 0.73 3.50
N SER A 166 -8.69 1.30 2.75
CA SER A 166 -10.07 0.82 2.77
C SER A 166 -10.67 0.65 1.39
N VAL A 167 -11.60 -0.29 1.30
CA VAL A 167 -12.47 -0.49 0.13
C VAL A 167 -13.92 -0.36 0.54
N CYS A 168 -14.71 0.28 -0.33
CA CYS A 168 -16.16 0.33 -0.21
C CYS A 168 -16.57 0.90 1.17
N THR A 169 -17.50 0.26 1.85
CA THR A 169 -17.96 0.65 3.20
C THR A 169 -16.95 0.34 4.31
N GLY A 170 -15.78 -0.22 4.00
CA GLY A 170 -14.66 -0.36 4.94
C GLY A 170 -14.18 0.98 5.50
N ALA A 171 -14.36 2.08 4.75
CA ALA A 171 -14.05 3.44 5.22
C ALA A 171 -14.78 3.81 6.54
N PHE A 172 -15.92 3.20 6.86
CA PHE A 172 -16.62 3.42 8.12
C PHE A 172 -15.81 2.96 9.34
N ALA A 173 -14.94 1.95 9.19
CA ALA A 173 -14.06 1.52 10.27
C ALA A 173 -13.11 2.64 10.69
N PHE A 174 -12.50 3.32 9.71
CA PHE A 174 -11.61 4.46 9.92
C PHE A 174 -12.36 5.71 10.39
N GLY A 175 -13.59 5.91 9.93
CA GLY A 175 -14.46 6.96 10.46
C GLY A 175 -14.72 6.77 11.95
N LYS A 176 -15.16 5.57 12.36
CA LYS A 176 -15.42 5.22 13.76
C LYS A 176 -14.15 5.32 14.64
N ALA A 177 -12.98 5.00 14.09
CA ALA A 177 -11.70 5.15 14.78
C ALA A 177 -11.22 6.61 14.89
N GLY A 178 -11.87 7.56 14.21
CA GLY A 178 -11.47 8.98 14.17
C GLY A 178 -10.36 9.30 13.16
N LEU A 179 -9.97 8.32 12.34
CA LEU A 179 -8.87 8.47 11.36
C LEU A 179 -9.25 9.30 10.13
N LEU A 180 -10.56 9.50 9.89
CA LEU A 180 -11.06 10.36 8.80
C LEU A 180 -11.20 11.84 9.18
N ASP A 181 -11.00 12.21 10.45
CA ASP A 181 -11.16 13.60 10.91
C ASP A 181 -10.24 14.54 10.13
N ASN A 182 -10.83 15.56 9.49
CA ASN A 182 -10.15 16.55 8.65
C ASN A 182 -9.39 15.96 7.45
N LYS A 183 -9.74 14.74 7.02
CA LYS A 183 -9.21 14.09 5.81
C LYS A 183 -10.23 14.13 4.69
N THR A 184 -9.75 13.98 3.45
CA THR A 184 -10.65 13.72 2.33
C THR A 184 -10.79 12.21 2.15
N ALA A 185 -11.99 11.70 1.92
CA ALA A 185 -12.21 10.26 1.76
C ALA A 185 -13.19 9.98 0.63
N THR A 186 -13.28 8.73 0.22
CA THR A 186 -14.39 8.22 -0.59
C THR A 186 -14.86 6.88 -0.02
N THR A 187 -15.98 6.37 -0.52
CA THR A 187 -16.55 5.06 -0.15
C THR A 187 -17.45 4.58 -1.28
N PHE A 188 -18.19 3.49 -1.04
CA PHE A 188 -19.20 3.00 -1.98
C PHE A 188 -20.23 4.08 -2.32
N HIS A 189 -20.62 4.16 -3.59
CA HIS A 189 -21.45 5.26 -4.10
C HIS A 189 -22.78 5.42 -3.34
N LEU A 190 -23.44 4.33 -2.94
CA LEU A 190 -24.68 4.39 -2.13
C LEU A 190 -24.44 4.78 -0.67
N SER A 191 -23.19 4.80 -0.22
CA SER A 191 -22.82 5.07 1.18
C SER A 191 -22.14 6.43 1.37
N ILE A 192 -21.97 7.22 0.30
CA ILE A 192 -21.37 8.56 0.37
C ILE A 192 -22.11 9.44 1.39
N GLU A 193 -23.43 9.59 1.24
CA GLU A 193 -24.22 10.40 2.19
C GLU A 193 -24.17 9.84 3.61
N GLY A 194 -24.19 8.51 3.76
CA GLY A 194 -24.12 7.86 5.05
C GLY A 194 -22.80 8.15 5.77
N LEU A 195 -21.69 8.13 5.04
CA LEU A 195 -20.37 8.44 5.59
C LEU A 195 -20.26 9.93 5.95
N GLN A 196 -20.76 10.82 5.10
CA GLN A 196 -20.81 12.27 5.37
C GLN A 196 -21.59 12.59 6.65
N LYS A 197 -22.78 12.01 6.80
CA LYS A 197 -23.65 12.22 7.97
C LYS A 197 -23.02 11.67 9.24
N SER A 198 -22.35 10.52 9.15
CA SER A 198 -21.73 9.86 10.31
C SER A 198 -20.43 10.54 10.77
N PHE A 199 -19.66 11.12 9.83
CA PHE A 199 -18.33 11.70 10.08
C PHE A 199 -18.20 13.09 9.45
N PRO A 200 -18.89 14.12 9.99
CA PRO A 200 -19.00 15.44 9.35
C PRO A 200 -17.68 16.23 9.28
N LYS A 201 -16.63 15.80 9.99
CA LYS A 201 -15.28 16.39 9.89
C LYS A 201 -14.49 15.87 8.68
N ALA A 202 -14.94 14.79 8.04
CA ALA A 202 -14.33 14.26 6.83
C ALA A 202 -14.92 14.92 5.58
N LYS A 203 -14.09 15.25 4.61
CA LYS A 203 -14.54 15.66 3.27
C LYS A 203 -14.75 14.42 2.41
N VAL A 204 -15.97 13.92 2.32
CA VAL A 204 -16.27 12.72 1.51
C VAL A 204 -16.64 13.11 0.08
N LEU A 205 -15.95 12.51 -0.89
CA LEU A 205 -16.13 12.75 -2.33
C LEU A 205 -16.83 11.57 -3.02
N SER A 206 -17.76 11.88 -3.91
CA SER A 206 -18.26 10.95 -4.95
C SER A 206 -17.34 10.96 -6.18
N ASP A 207 -17.59 10.03 -7.11
CA ASP A 207 -17.03 10.03 -8.47
C ASP A 207 -15.49 10.03 -8.54
N VAL A 208 -14.84 9.43 -7.55
CA VAL A 208 -13.40 9.17 -7.51
C VAL A 208 -13.16 7.70 -7.21
N ARG A 209 -12.21 7.04 -7.90
CA ARG A 209 -11.89 5.63 -7.62
C ARG A 209 -11.23 5.45 -6.26
N PHE A 210 -10.32 6.35 -5.91
CA PHE A 210 -9.69 6.39 -4.60
C PHE A 210 -9.27 7.80 -4.21
N VAL A 211 -8.98 8.00 -2.93
CA VAL A 211 -8.39 9.20 -2.37
C VAL A 211 -7.17 8.79 -1.53
N ASP A 212 -6.02 9.42 -1.76
CA ASP A 212 -4.77 9.21 -1.01
C ASP A 212 -4.44 10.49 -0.21
N ASN A 213 -4.41 10.37 1.12
CA ASN A 213 -4.04 11.44 2.08
C ASN A 213 -2.62 11.24 2.66
N GLY A 214 -1.70 10.63 1.91
CA GLY A 214 -0.37 10.27 2.39
C GLY A 214 -0.37 8.88 2.99
N ASN A 215 -0.81 8.75 4.25
CA ASN A 215 -0.82 7.49 5.01
C ASN A 215 -2.21 6.82 5.08
N LEU A 216 -3.26 7.47 4.58
CA LEU A 216 -4.62 6.94 4.55
C LEU A 216 -5.15 6.96 3.12
N ILE A 217 -5.44 5.78 2.59
CA ILE A 217 -6.01 5.56 1.27
C ILE A 217 -7.40 4.97 1.44
N THR A 218 -8.41 5.65 0.93
CA THR A 218 -9.79 5.14 0.88
C THR A 218 -10.21 4.97 -0.57
N THR A 219 -10.83 3.84 -0.90
CA THR A 219 -11.28 3.55 -2.26
C THR A 219 -12.80 3.46 -2.32
N ALA A 220 -13.36 3.62 -3.52
CA ALA A 220 -14.78 3.46 -3.77
C ALA A 220 -15.19 1.97 -3.70
N GLY A 221 -16.31 1.59 -4.31
CA GLY A 221 -16.81 0.22 -4.23
C GLY A 221 -15.98 -0.80 -5.01
N ILE A 222 -15.84 -2.01 -4.45
CA ILE A 222 -15.63 -3.26 -5.17
C ILE A 222 -14.37 -3.24 -6.04
N SER A 223 -14.50 -2.98 -7.35
CA SER A 223 -13.36 -3.01 -8.27
C SER A 223 -12.38 -1.87 -8.03
N ALA A 224 -12.83 -0.75 -7.44
CA ALA A 224 -11.97 0.37 -7.11
C ALA A 224 -10.88 0.00 -6.09
N GLY A 225 -11.10 -1.06 -5.30
CA GLY A 225 -10.09 -1.61 -4.41
C GLY A 225 -8.85 -2.10 -5.15
N ILE A 226 -9.00 -2.69 -6.34
CA ILE A 226 -7.87 -3.17 -7.16
C ILE A 226 -6.97 -2.00 -7.57
N ASP A 227 -7.55 -0.91 -8.09
CA ASP A 227 -6.76 0.24 -8.52
C ASP A 227 -6.13 0.98 -7.35
N GLY A 228 -6.83 1.08 -6.22
CA GLY A 228 -6.26 1.66 -5.00
C GLY A 228 -5.11 0.83 -4.45
N ALA A 229 -5.19 -0.50 -4.50
CA ALA A 229 -4.10 -1.39 -4.12
C ALA A 229 -2.91 -1.23 -5.07
N LEU A 230 -3.13 -1.19 -6.39
CA LEU A 230 -2.08 -0.96 -7.39
C LEU A 230 -1.42 0.41 -7.22
N HIS A 231 -2.21 1.44 -6.89
CA HIS A 231 -1.69 2.75 -6.52
C HIS A 231 -0.79 2.70 -5.28
N LEU A 232 -1.21 1.98 -4.21
CA LEU A 232 -0.40 1.84 -3.01
C LEU A 232 0.88 1.03 -3.28
N VAL A 233 0.81 -0.02 -4.09
CA VAL A 233 2.01 -0.74 -4.57
C VAL A 233 2.94 0.21 -5.32
N ALA A 234 2.41 1.01 -6.25
CA ALA A 234 3.20 1.98 -7.01
C ALA A 234 3.88 3.02 -6.11
N LYS A 235 3.18 3.47 -5.06
CA LYS A 235 3.70 4.40 -4.05
C LYS A 235 4.84 3.81 -3.23
N LEU A 236 4.79 2.52 -2.89
CA LEU A 236 5.73 1.87 -1.97
C LEU A 236 6.91 1.17 -2.67
N LYS A 237 6.64 0.52 -3.80
CA LYS A 237 7.59 -0.31 -4.55
C LYS A 237 7.86 0.21 -5.97
N GLY A 238 7.28 1.35 -6.33
CA GLY A 238 7.43 1.97 -7.65
C GLY A 238 6.44 1.46 -8.68
N GLU A 239 6.19 2.27 -9.71
CA GLU A 239 5.19 1.99 -10.75
C GLU A 239 5.49 0.71 -11.54
N ALA A 240 6.77 0.34 -11.70
CA ALA A 240 7.16 -0.91 -12.36
C ALA A 240 6.65 -2.15 -11.63
N ALA A 241 6.70 -2.17 -10.28
CA ALA A 241 6.18 -3.28 -9.48
C ALA A 241 4.65 -3.37 -9.57
N ALA A 242 3.94 -2.23 -9.58
CA ALA A 242 2.49 -2.21 -9.76
C ALA A 242 2.08 -2.68 -11.16
N LYS A 243 2.79 -2.24 -12.21
CA LYS A 243 2.56 -2.75 -13.59
C LYS A 243 2.81 -4.24 -13.66
N ALA A 244 3.82 -4.75 -12.94
CA ALA A 244 4.10 -6.18 -12.88
C ALA A 244 2.97 -6.98 -12.26
N ALA A 245 2.47 -6.55 -11.10
CA ALA A 245 1.31 -7.17 -10.48
C ALA A 245 0.07 -7.14 -11.40
N ALA A 246 -0.22 -5.97 -12.00
CA ALA A 246 -1.34 -5.83 -12.92
C ALA A 246 -1.21 -6.74 -14.16
N GLN A 247 -0.01 -6.84 -14.76
CA GLN A 247 0.26 -7.74 -15.89
C GLN A 247 0.07 -9.20 -15.52
N TYR A 248 0.58 -9.62 -14.35
CA TYR A 248 0.43 -10.99 -13.89
C TYR A 248 -1.04 -11.37 -13.65
N MET A 249 -1.83 -10.43 -13.15
CA MET A 249 -3.28 -10.59 -12.95
C MET A 249 -4.10 -10.49 -14.24
N GLU A 250 -3.46 -10.21 -15.39
CA GLU A 250 -4.13 -9.81 -16.63
C GLU A 250 -5.09 -8.62 -16.46
N TYR A 251 -4.78 -7.72 -15.52
CA TYR A 251 -5.53 -6.50 -15.26
C TYR A 251 -5.03 -5.36 -16.15
N ASP A 252 -5.35 -5.46 -17.44
CA ASP A 252 -4.80 -4.71 -18.57
C ASP A 252 -5.23 -3.23 -18.66
N LYS A 253 -6.30 -2.84 -17.95
CA LYS A 253 -6.89 -1.49 -18.00
C LYS A 253 -6.49 -0.57 -16.86
N TRP A 254 -5.50 -0.95 -16.04
CA TRP A 254 -5.05 -0.07 -14.96
C TRP A 254 -4.48 1.25 -15.49
N ILE A 255 -5.04 2.36 -15.05
CA ILE A 255 -4.55 3.71 -15.33
C ILE A 255 -3.88 4.25 -14.05
N PRO A 256 -2.54 4.45 -14.03
CA PRO A 256 -1.86 4.98 -12.86
C PRO A 256 -2.42 6.35 -12.45
N LYS A 257 -2.64 6.52 -11.13
CA LYS A 257 -3.17 7.76 -10.53
C LYS A 257 -4.56 8.17 -11.01
N GLU A 258 -5.40 7.21 -11.45
CA GLU A 258 -6.82 7.43 -11.75
C GLU A 258 -7.69 7.58 -10.48
N GLY A 259 -7.21 8.39 -9.54
CA GLY A 259 -7.85 8.74 -8.29
C GLY A 259 -7.36 10.11 -7.82
N LEU A 260 -7.80 10.55 -6.66
CA LEU A 260 -7.37 11.81 -6.09
C LEU A 260 -6.16 11.59 -5.17
N VAL A 261 -4.97 11.91 -5.67
CA VAL A 261 -3.76 11.96 -4.84
C VAL A 261 -3.62 13.36 -4.27
N LEU A 262 -3.88 13.51 -2.98
CA LEU A 262 -3.59 14.76 -2.30
C LEU A 262 -2.09 14.79 -2.05
N SER A 263 -1.38 15.61 -2.84
CA SER A 263 0.01 15.94 -2.51
C SER A 263 0.04 16.39 -1.06
N ASP A 264 0.98 15.86 -0.27
CA ASP A 264 1.27 16.45 1.03
C ASP A 264 1.37 17.96 0.80
N ALA A 265 0.44 18.73 1.35
CA ALA A 265 0.60 20.16 1.49
C ALA A 265 1.75 20.35 2.50
N LYS A 266 2.98 20.06 2.07
CA LYS A 266 4.19 20.53 2.72
C LYS A 266 4.36 21.97 2.27
N LYS A 267 3.67 22.86 2.97
CA LYS A 267 4.24 24.04 3.60
C LYS A 267 3.29 24.52 4.68
#